data_AF-A0A6J7L8Z0-F1
#
_entry.id   AF-A0A6J7L8Z0-F1
#
_cell.length_a   1.000
_cell.length_b   1.000
_cell.length_c   1.000
_cell.angle_alpha   90.00
_cell.angle_beta   90.00
_cell.angle_gamma   90.00
#
_symmetry.space_group_name_H-M   'P 1'
#
loop_
_entity.id
_entity.type
_entity.pdbx_description
1 polymer ?
#
loop_
_entity_poly.entity_id
_entity_poly.type
_entity_poly.pdbx_seq_one_letter_code
_entity_poly.pdbx_strand_id
1 'polypeptide(L)'
;MAHGLGFMSGSYYDQASGEGRILQPTPFDAYAQLPDGRRLVDMPSPSLEAGKAITSTLYWSGANGVKANNGVKPLLYTPAIYERGSSVSHLDEKTFSNSGENAAMTPNLDAGEVFHLPGSIVLAIFEDLRQKPPAGKVTGVPDSPQNVKAFVSDKSAIIKFDPPPNFRFAQIDNYTIENLQTGEVTTATESPVVMTGLKNGSKYVFSVSAVNSGGSSVAIKSNQVIPEAAWKSSIVDKNADAKYLARAIFAGKPVVAYTDSKTGDLKLATFNNKWIISVVDGNSVNLGRTQNNVAGYISMCTSKENNKDLLHIFYTDLTDKDLKYALYDGKKWKYEIVDGNGERAQDYKEVVRVRGASDVSISNACAVTSDGVQVFYRDESQGILLGAVKQGNEWIYEIVDGEKDTENRTTGDVGFHLKASVKGDRVHLIYDSVKGFDAEKNVTRGEIRYATRSSASSLDWEYRNLDLPSDRVYAAGYDVAVYNSAKGVEVGWFTAGGALFPNPDSLKYQELDSLTPKSIQPNSHGTPNSPISIDSKSILFSCELRLCALNKSNNLTTLISKGSIQKGGKSEWITVNKIRYAIAGVSGKLTLFKS
;
A
#
# COMPACT_ATOMS: atom_id res chain seq x y z
N MET A 1 -10.16 -31.85 -19.86
CA MET A 1 -8.94 -32.17 -19.05
C MET A 1 -8.03 -30.95 -18.88
N ALA A 2 -7.73 -30.19 -19.95
CA ALA A 2 -6.72 -29.12 -19.91
C ALA A 2 -7.19 -27.74 -19.42
N HIS A 3 -8.49 -27.50 -19.20
CA HIS A 3 -8.99 -26.19 -18.78
C HIS A 3 -8.36 -25.72 -17.46
N GLY A 4 -8.20 -26.62 -16.48
CA GLY A 4 -7.52 -26.32 -15.21
C GLY A 4 -6.03 -26.01 -15.33
N LEU A 5 -5.45 -26.16 -16.52
CA LEU A 5 -4.05 -25.88 -16.84
C LEU A 5 -3.90 -24.65 -17.77
N GLY A 6 -4.96 -23.84 -17.93
CA GLY A 6 -4.93 -22.61 -18.72
C GLY A 6 -5.31 -22.75 -20.19
N PHE A 7 -5.74 -23.94 -20.62
CA PHE A 7 -6.29 -24.16 -21.97
C PHE A 7 -7.77 -23.76 -21.99
N MET A 8 -8.06 -22.47 -21.83
CA MET A 8 -9.45 -21.99 -21.73
C MET A 8 -9.54 -20.52 -22.14
N SER A 9 -10.67 -20.13 -22.73
CA SER A 9 -10.99 -18.75 -23.10
C SER A 9 -12.03 -18.17 -22.13
N GLY A 10 -11.84 -16.92 -21.74
CA GLY A 10 -12.84 -16.13 -21.00
C GLY A 10 -13.92 -15.51 -21.89
N SER A 11 -14.05 -15.95 -23.14
CA SER A 11 -15.03 -15.42 -24.08
C SER A 11 -16.46 -15.79 -23.70
N TYR A 12 -17.40 -14.94 -24.12
CA TYR A 12 -18.83 -15.15 -23.94
C TYR A 12 -19.60 -14.53 -25.12
N TYR A 13 -20.64 -15.22 -25.59
CA TYR A 13 -21.53 -14.74 -26.64
C TYR A 13 -22.93 -14.50 -26.09
N ASP A 14 -23.48 -13.33 -26.32
CA ASP A 14 -24.86 -13.00 -26.02
C ASP A 14 -25.74 -13.27 -27.24
N GLN A 15 -26.59 -14.30 -27.17
CA GLN A 15 -27.47 -14.69 -28.27
C GLN A 15 -28.55 -13.63 -28.59
N ALA A 16 -28.94 -12.80 -27.62
CA ALA A 16 -30.00 -11.81 -27.83
C ALA A 16 -29.50 -10.60 -28.61
N SER A 17 -28.27 -10.15 -28.32
CA SER A 17 -27.66 -8.97 -28.96
C SER A 17 -26.72 -9.33 -30.12
N GLY A 18 -26.21 -10.56 -30.15
CA GLY A 18 -25.15 -11.01 -31.05
C GLY A 18 -23.75 -10.52 -30.66
N GLU A 19 -23.59 -9.89 -29.50
CA GLU A 19 -22.33 -9.34 -29.02
C GLU A 19 -21.45 -10.41 -28.37
N GLY A 20 -20.15 -10.34 -28.66
CA GLY A 20 -19.12 -11.09 -27.94
C GLY A 20 -18.54 -10.25 -26.81
N ARG A 21 -18.16 -10.91 -25.72
CA ARG A 21 -17.49 -10.35 -24.56
C ARG A 21 -16.22 -11.17 -24.28
N ILE A 22 -15.12 -10.50 -24.00
CA ILE A 22 -13.89 -11.09 -23.49
C ILE A 22 -13.78 -10.69 -22.02
N LEU A 23 -14.29 -11.55 -21.14
CA LEU A 23 -14.27 -11.33 -19.70
C LEU A 23 -13.08 -12.10 -19.11
N GLN A 24 -12.27 -11.44 -18.28
CA GLN A 24 -11.09 -12.07 -17.65
C GLN A 24 -10.21 -12.83 -18.68
N PRO A 25 -9.63 -12.11 -19.67
CA PRO A 25 -8.84 -12.75 -20.71
C PRO A 25 -7.70 -13.58 -20.10
N THR A 26 -7.55 -14.77 -20.66
CA THR A 26 -6.52 -15.74 -20.29
C THR A 26 -5.31 -15.60 -21.22
N PRO A 27 -4.14 -16.17 -20.87
CA PRO A 27 -3.04 -16.28 -21.81
C PRO A 27 -3.44 -16.96 -23.13
N PHE A 28 -4.37 -17.91 -23.09
CA PHE A 28 -4.89 -18.61 -24.28
C PHE A 28 -5.53 -17.63 -25.28
N ASP A 29 -6.31 -16.66 -24.80
CA ASP A 29 -6.96 -15.64 -25.64
C ASP A 29 -5.95 -14.76 -26.40
N ALA A 30 -4.73 -14.62 -25.88
CA ALA A 30 -3.65 -13.89 -26.55
C ALA A 30 -3.00 -14.67 -27.70
N TYR A 31 -3.19 -15.99 -27.76
CA TYR A 31 -2.71 -16.84 -28.84
C TYR A 31 -3.79 -17.20 -29.86
N ALA A 32 -5.07 -17.14 -29.49
CA ALA A 32 -6.18 -17.24 -30.43
C ALA A 32 -6.17 -16.06 -31.40
N GLN A 33 -6.13 -16.33 -32.70
CA GLN A 33 -6.02 -15.31 -33.75
C GLN A 33 -7.07 -15.48 -34.84
N LEU A 34 -7.56 -14.35 -35.33
CA LEU A 34 -8.39 -14.24 -36.52
C LEU A 34 -7.55 -14.53 -37.78
N PRO A 35 -8.19 -14.83 -38.93
CA PRO A 35 -7.49 -15.07 -40.20
C PRO A 35 -6.63 -13.90 -40.66
N ASP A 36 -6.98 -12.66 -40.28
CA ASP A 36 -6.25 -11.43 -40.63
C ASP A 36 -5.04 -11.14 -39.71
N GLY A 37 -4.78 -12.04 -38.77
CA GLY A 37 -3.67 -11.99 -37.81
C GLY A 37 -3.96 -11.21 -36.53
N ARG A 38 -5.14 -10.61 -36.37
CA ARG A 38 -5.52 -9.96 -35.09
C ARG A 38 -5.73 -11.02 -34.01
N ARG A 39 -5.39 -10.69 -32.76
CA ARG A 39 -5.59 -11.58 -31.61
C ARG A 39 -6.99 -11.41 -31.06
N LEU A 40 -7.57 -12.49 -30.55
CA LEU A 40 -8.90 -12.46 -29.94
C LEU A 40 -8.95 -11.52 -28.73
N VAL A 41 -7.91 -11.53 -27.89
CA VAL A 41 -7.80 -10.64 -26.73
C VAL A 41 -7.78 -9.14 -27.07
N ASP A 42 -7.45 -8.79 -28.32
CA ASP A 42 -7.41 -7.41 -28.81
C ASP A 42 -8.75 -6.99 -29.46
N MET A 43 -9.81 -7.79 -29.36
CA MET A 43 -11.11 -7.40 -29.91
C MET A 43 -11.84 -6.41 -28.98
N PRO A 44 -12.54 -5.39 -29.52
CA PRO A 44 -13.43 -4.55 -28.73
C PRO A 44 -14.46 -5.39 -27.97
N SER A 45 -14.69 -5.14 -26.69
CA SER A 45 -15.57 -5.96 -25.85
C SER A 45 -16.30 -5.11 -24.80
N PRO A 46 -17.65 -5.16 -24.73
CA PRO A 46 -18.56 -5.93 -25.60
C PRO A 46 -18.60 -5.36 -27.03
N SER A 47 -18.73 -6.22 -28.05
CA SER A 47 -19.02 -5.76 -29.42
C SER A 47 -19.57 -6.86 -30.33
N LEU A 48 -20.28 -6.46 -31.40
CA LEU A 48 -20.67 -7.35 -32.49
C LEU A 48 -19.46 -7.94 -33.24
N GLU A 49 -18.35 -7.22 -33.29
CA GLU A 49 -17.12 -7.71 -33.92
C GLU A 49 -16.51 -8.87 -33.14
N ALA A 50 -16.40 -8.74 -31.81
CA ALA A 50 -15.99 -9.83 -30.95
C ALA A 50 -16.96 -11.01 -31.05
N GLY A 51 -18.26 -10.74 -31.18
CA GLY A 51 -19.30 -11.78 -31.36
C GLY A 51 -19.06 -12.58 -32.62
N LYS A 52 -18.76 -11.92 -33.74
CA LYS A 52 -18.35 -12.57 -34.99
C LYS A 52 -17.03 -13.33 -34.84
N ALA A 53 -16.04 -12.77 -34.15
CA ALA A 53 -14.73 -13.41 -33.98
C ALA A 53 -14.83 -14.77 -33.23
N ILE A 54 -15.68 -14.88 -32.21
CA ILE A 54 -15.84 -16.13 -31.43
C ILE A 54 -16.84 -17.12 -32.02
N THR A 55 -17.57 -16.72 -33.06
CA THR A 55 -18.50 -17.57 -33.84
C THR A 55 -18.01 -17.80 -35.27
N SER A 56 -16.74 -17.51 -35.53
CA SER A 56 -16.07 -17.73 -36.80
C SER A 56 -14.65 -18.23 -36.58
N THR A 57 -13.97 -18.57 -37.67
CA THR A 57 -12.67 -19.23 -37.66
C THR A 57 -11.63 -18.50 -36.81
N LEU A 58 -11.12 -19.20 -35.79
CA LEU A 58 -9.92 -18.81 -35.06
C LEU A 58 -8.82 -19.85 -35.19
N TYR A 59 -7.58 -19.39 -35.07
CA TYR A 59 -6.39 -20.21 -35.14
C TYR A 59 -5.51 -20.03 -33.90
N TRP A 60 -4.77 -21.07 -33.54
CA TRP A 60 -3.66 -20.96 -32.60
C TRP A 60 -2.43 -20.36 -33.28
N SER A 61 -1.83 -19.35 -32.65
CA SER A 61 -0.71 -18.59 -33.24
C SER A 61 0.66 -18.84 -32.59
N GLY A 62 0.73 -19.70 -31.58
CA GLY A 62 1.98 -20.00 -30.90
C GLY A 62 2.94 -20.79 -31.78
N ALA A 63 4.22 -20.44 -31.72
CA ALA A 63 5.23 -20.96 -32.64
C ALA A 63 5.42 -22.48 -32.49
N ASN A 64 5.31 -23.01 -31.28
CA ASN A 64 5.44 -24.44 -31.04
C ASN A 64 4.21 -25.20 -31.58
N GLY A 65 3.00 -24.71 -31.32
CA GLY A 65 1.77 -25.30 -31.84
C GLY A 65 1.71 -25.30 -33.37
N VAL A 66 2.14 -24.20 -34.00
CA VAL A 66 2.28 -24.10 -35.46
C VAL A 66 3.28 -25.13 -35.98
N LYS A 67 4.44 -25.27 -35.34
CA LYS A 67 5.47 -26.25 -35.72
C LYS A 67 4.97 -27.68 -35.57
N ALA A 68 4.28 -27.99 -34.46
CA ALA A 68 3.70 -29.30 -34.19
C ALA A 68 2.62 -29.68 -35.23
N ASN A 69 1.94 -28.68 -35.78
CA ASN A 69 0.96 -28.84 -36.85
C ASN A 69 1.56 -28.56 -38.25
N ASN A 70 2.76 -29.07 -38.51
CA ASN A 70 3.43 -29.02 -39.81
C ASN A 70 3.60 -27.61 -40.42
N GLY A 71 3.79 -26.59 -39.57
CA GLY A 71 3.93 -25.20 -39.99
C GLY A 71 2.60 -24.49 -40.30
N VAL A 72 1.46 -25.17 -40.10
CA VAL A 72 0.12 -24.60 -40.28
C VAL A 72 -0.45 -24.24 -38.92
N LYS A 73 -1.07 -23.06 -38.79
CA LYS A 73 -1.73 -22.68 -37.53
C LYS A 73 -2.83 -23.68 -37.17
N PRO A 74 -2.81 -24.31 -35.98
CA PRO A 74 -3.88 -25.20 -35.55
C PRO A 74 -5.24 -24.49 -35.56
N LEU A 75 -6.26 -25.14 -36.11
CA LEU A 75 -7.62 -24.60 -36.12
C LEU A 75 -8.27 -24.78 -34.75
N LEU A 76 -8.90 -23.73 -34.24
CA LEU A 76 -9.63 -23.77 -32.97
C LEU A 76 -11.12 -24.02 -33.21
N TYR A 77 -11.75 -24.77 -32.32
CA TYR A 77 -13.17 -25.04 -32.37
C TYR A 77 -13.99 -23.77 -32.16
N THR A 78 -14.56 -23.26 -33.24
CA THR A 78 -15.31 -22.00 -33.27
C THR A 78 -16.58 -22.16 -34.10
N PRO A 79 -17.55 -22.96 -33.62
CA PRO A 79 -18.79 -23.22 -34.34
C PRO A 79 -19.59 -21.93 -34.56
N ALA A 80 -20.44 -21.93 -35.60
CA ALA A 80 -21.32 -20.81 -35.91
C ALA A 80 -22.34 -20.52 -34.79
N ILE A 81 -22.75 -21.58 -34.06
CA ILE A 81 -23.53 -21.46 -32.83
C ILE A 81 -22.55 -21.56 -31.67
N TYR A 82 -22.41 -20.48 -30.90
CA TYR A 82 -21.49 -20.45 -29.75
C TYR A 82 -21.91 -21.45 -28.67
N GLU A 83 -20.97 -22.29 -28.24
CA GLU A 83 -21.14 -23.31 -27.22
C GLU A 83 -20.31 -22.95 -25.98
N ARG A 84 -21.00 -22.54 -24.91
CA ARG A 84 -20.35 -22.14 -23.67
C ARG A 84 -19.50 -23.29 -23.12
N GLY A 85 -18.22 -23.01 -22.86
CA GLY A 85 -17.27 -23.98 -22.31
C GLY A 85 -16.53 -24.80 -23.37
N SER A 86 -16.96 -24.76 -24.64
CA SER A 86 -16.33 -25.50 -25.73
C SER A 86 -15.72 -24.57 -26.77
N SER A 87 -16.47 -23.57 -27.24
CA SER A 87 -16.01 -22.64 -28.27
C SER A 87 -14.73 -21.90 -27.84
N VAL A 88 -13.86 -21.64 -28.82
CA VAL A 88 -12.51 -21.06 -28.70
C VAL A 88 -11.50 -21.97 -27.97
N SER A 89 -11.94 -22.73 -26.96
CA SER A 89 -11.09 -23.41 -25.98
C SER A 89 -10.74 -24.86 -26.33
N HIS A 90 -10.94 -25.27 -27.58
CA HIS A 90 -10.63 -26.62 -28.06
C HIS A 90 -9.99 -26.57 -29.44
N LEU A 91 -9.32 -27.65 -29.82
CA LEU A 91 -8.96 -27.90 -31.21
C LEU A 91 -10.24 -28.20 -32.01
N ASP A 92 -10.25 -27.81 -33.27
CA ASP A 92 -11.41 -28.03 -34.15
C ASP A 92 -11.79 -29.52 -34.27
N GLU A 93 -13.02 -29.82 -33.92
CA GLU A 93 -13.59 -31.17 -33.92
C GLU A 93 -13.43 -31.86 -35.27
N LYS A 94 -13.85 -31.20 -36.35
CA LYS A 94 -13.86 -31.80 -37.70
C LYS A 94 -12.45 -32.12 -38.19
N THR A 95 -11.48 -31.30 -37.79
CA THR A 95 -10.09 -31.39 -38.23
C THR A 95 -9.30 -32.42 -37.44
N PHE A 96 -9.50 -32.49 -36.12
CA PHE A 96 -8.58 -33.23 -35.24
C PHE A 96 -9.16 -34.50 -34.60
N SER A 97 -10.49 -34.69 -34.57
CA SER A 97 -11.11 -35.91 -34.00
C SER A 97 -10.63 -37.18 -34.69
N ASN A 98 -10.60 -37.18 -36.03
CA ASN A 98 -10.16 -38.34 -36.82
C ASN A 98 -8.63 -38.43 -36.98
N SER A 99 -7.85 -37.55 -36.32
CA SER A 99 -6.39 -37.56 -36.42
C SER A 99 -5.71 -38.63 -35.56
N GLY A 100 -6.44 -39.21 -34.61
CA GLY A 100 -5.94 -40.17 -33.62
C GLY A 100 -5.05 -39.51 -32.55
N GLU A 101 -3.95 -38.90 -32.95
CA GLU A 101 -2.96 -38.33 -32.03
C GLU A 101 -3.46 -37.06 -31.32
N ASN A 102 -4.21 -36.18 -32.00
CA ASN A 102 -4.59 -34.86 -31.49
C ASN A 102 -6.10 -34.74 -31.17
N ALA A 103 -6.79 -35.86 -31.00
CA ALA A 103 -8.23 -35.91 -30.71
C ALA A 103 -8.57 -35.53 -29.25
N ALA A 104 -7.65 -35.70 -28.30
CA ALA A 104 -7.94 -35.57 -26.86
C ALA A 104 -8.42 -34.17 -26.39
N MET A 105 -8.24 -33.13 -27.21
CA MET A 105 -8.66 -31.75 -26.91
C MET A 105 -9.61 -31.18 -27.98
N THR A 106 -10.32 -32.03 -28.70
CA THR A 106 -11.53 -31.63 -29.42
C THR A 106 -12.74 -31.60 -28.46
N PRO A 107 -13.81 -30.85 -28.76
CA PRO A 107 -14.92 -30.64 -27.82
C PRO A 107 -15.83 -31.86 -27.60
N ASN A 108 -15.92 -32.79 -28.54
CA ASN A 108 -16.81 -33.95 -28.45
C ASN A 108 -16.04 -35.23 -28.08
N LEU A 109 -16.72 -36.15 -27.39
CA LEU A 109 -16.21 -37.46 -27.03
C LEU A 109 -17.21 -38.53 -27.46
N ASP A 110 -16.79 -39.42 -28.35
CA ASP A 110 -17.64 -40.51 -28.82
C ASP A 110 -17.74 -41.65 -27.79
N ALA A 111 -18.84 -42.41 -27.85
CA ALA A 111 -19.06 -43.52 -26.95
C ALA A 111 -17.97 -44.61 -27.12
N GLY A 112 -17.17 -44.82 -26.08
CA GLY A 112 -16.08 -45.80 -26.09
C GLY A 112 -14.77 -45.28 -26.68
N GLU A 113 -14.67 -43.98 -26.97
CA GLU A 113 -13.41 -43.35 -27.38
C GLU A 113 -12.40 -43.33 -26.22
N VAL A 114 -11.15 -43.71 -26.51
CA VAL A 114 -10.07 -43.79 -25.53
C VAL A 114 -8.86 -43.05 -26.04
N PHE A 115 -8.38 -42.08 -25.26
CA PHE A 115 -7.13 -41.38 -25.51
C PHE A 115 -6.03 -41.91 -24.59
N HIS A 116 -4.86 -42.21 -25.16
CA HIS A 116 -3.70 -42.67 -24.39
C HIS A 116 -2.65 -41.58 -24.20
N LEU A 117 -2.71 -40.49 -24.98
CA LEU A 117 -1.80 -39.36 -24.92
C LEU A 117 -2.56 -38.06 -25.21
N PRO A 118 -2.11 -36.90 -24.69
CA PRO A 118 -2.73 -35.60 -24.97
C PRO A 118 -2.60 -35.11 -26.44
N GLY A 119 -1.61 -35.62 -27.18
CA GLY A 119 -1.28 -35.21 -28.55
C GLY A 119 -0.19 -34.13 -28.63
N SER A 120 0.60 -34.17 -29.71
CA SER A 120 1.75 -33.26 -29.91
C SER A 120 1.34 -31.78 -30.00
N ILE A 121 0.20 -31.46 -30.61
CA ILE A 121 -0.29 -30.08 -30.73
C ILE A 121 -0.65 -29.53 -29.35
N VAL A 122 -1.34 -30.30 -28.52
CA VAL A 122 -1.77 -29.87 -27.17
C VAL A 122 -0.55 -29.63 -26.28
N LEU A 123 0.43 -30.53 -26.30
CA LEU A 123 1.69 -30.36 -25.58
C LEU A 123 2.44 -29.11 -26.03
N ALA A 124 2.48 -28.85 -27.34
CA ALA A 124 3.12 -27.66 -27.89
C ALA A 124 2.38 -26.36 -27.53
N ILE A 125 1.04 -26.38 -27.46
CA ILE A 125 0.22 -25.26 -26.96
C ILE A 125 0.57 -24.96 -25.49
N PHE A 126 0.76 -25.97 -24.65
CA PHE A 126 1.20 -25.75 -23.27
C PHE A 126 2.58 -25.09 -23.18
N GLU A 127 3.51 -25.46 -24.05
CA GLU A 127 4.81 -24.77 -24.13
C GLU A 127 4.66 -23.33 -24.61
N ASP A 128 3.78 -23.08 -25.58
CA ASP A 128 3.45 -21.72 -26.02
C ASP A 128 2.83 -20.89 -24.90
N LEU A 129 1.92 -21.43 -24.09
CA LEU A 129 1.31 -20.73 -22.96
C LEU A 129 2.31 -20.27 -21.89
N ARG A 130 3.55 -20.78 -21.91
CA ARG A 130 4.67 -20.36 -21.04
C ARG A 130 5.54 -19.28 -21.67
N GLN A 131 5.28 -18.91 -22.92
CA GLN A 131 6.03 -17.91 -23.69
C GLN A 131 5.25 -16.60 -23.81
N LYS A 132 5.91 -15.58 -24.35
CA LYS A 132 5.23 -14.32 -24.71
C LYS A 132 4.38 -14.56 -25.97
N PRO A 133 3.09 -14.18 -25.98
CA PRO A 133 2.26 -14.28 -27.17
C PRO A 133 2.76 -13.37 -28.29
N PRO A 134 2.39 -13.65 -29.56
CA PRO A 134 2.65 -12.75 -30.67
C PRO A 134 2.15 -11.33 -30.37
N ALA A 135 2.82 -10.32 -30.91
CA ALA A 135 2.37 -8.93 -30.74
C ALA A 135 0.98 -8.73 -31.35
N GLY A 136 0.19 -7.83 -30.75
CA GLY A 136 -1.09 -7.45 -31.32
C GLY A 136 -0.88 -6.60 -32.57
N LYS A 137 -1.93 -6.49 -33.39
CA LYS A 137 -1.91 -5.70 -34.61
C LYS A 137 -2.68 -4.41 -34.38
N VAL A 138 -2.10 -3.28 -34.77
CA VAL A 138 -2.75 -1.97 -34.69
C VAL A 138 -3.96 -1.93 -35.62
N THR A 139 -5.12 -1.55 -35.09
CA THR A 139 -6.40 -1.47 -35.82
C THR A 139 -6.96 -0.07 -35.95
N GLY A 140 -6.41 0.90 -35.21
CA GLY A 140 -6.82 2.30 -35.23
C GLY A 140 -5.94 3.16 -34.34
N VAL A 141 -6.25 4.46 -34.27
CA VAL A 141 -5.57 5.39 -33.35
C VAL A 141 -5.97 5.11 -31.90
N PRO A 142 -5.10 5.38 -30.92
CA PRO A 142 -5.48 5.26 -29.50
C PRO A 142 -6.52 6.33 -29.11
N ASP A 143 -7.34 6.00 -28.12
CA ASP A 143 -8.16 7.00 -27.43
C ASP A 143 -7.26 7.88 -26.56
N SER A 144 -7.81 8.96 -26.02
CA SER A 144 -7.07 9.83 -25.11
C SER A 144 -6.72 9.12 -23.79
N PRO A 145 -5.51 9.39 -23.23
CA PRO A 145 -5.19 9.03 -21.86
C PRO A 145 -6.19 9.62 -20.86
N GLN A 146 -6.38 8.94 -19.73
CA GLN A 146 -7.32 9.34 -18.69
C GLN A 146 -6.60 9.91 -17.46
N ASN A 147 -7.33 10.64 -16.61
CA ASN A 147 -6.85 11.11 -15.31
C ASN A 147 -5.48 11.81 -15.31
N VAL A 148 -5.18 12.56 -16.37
CA VAL A 148 -3.91 13.28 -16.53
C VAL A 148 -3.74 14.34 -15.44
N LYS A 149 -2.76 14.16 -14.56
CA LYS A 149 -2.43 15.07 -13.45
C LYS A 149 -0.94 15.34 -13.38
N ALA A 150 -0.59 16.54 -12.93
CA ALA A 150 0.77 16.98 -12.69
C ALA A 150 0.96 17.33 -11.21
N PHE A 151 1.96 16.72 -10.58
CA PHE A 151 2.30 16.94 -9.16
C PHE A 151 3.59 17.73 -9.00
N VAL A 152 3.60 18.64 -8.03
CA VAL A 152 4.72 19.52 -7.69
C VAL A 152 5.94 18.72 -7.27
N SER A 153 7.13 19.04 -7.78
CA SER A 153 8.42 18.51 -7.34
C SER A 153 9.50 19.60 -7.41
N ASP A 154 10.72 19.33 -6.94
CA ASP A 154 11.83 20.29 -7.00
C ASP A 154 12.53 20.28 -8.36
N LYS A 155 12.49 21.43 -9.04
CA LYS A 155 12.94 21.64 -10.43
C LYS A 155 12.34 20.63 -11.42
N SER A 156 11.17 20.10 -11.08
CA SER A 156 10.52 19.03 -11.81
C SER A 156 9.03 18.97 -11.54
N ALA A 157 8.30 18.23 -12.36
CA ALA A 157 6.91 17.85 -12.13
C ALA A 157 6.73 16.35 -12.41
N ILE A 158 5.83 15.69 -11.67
CA ILE A 158 5.49 14.28 -11.88
C ILE A 158 4.15 14.22 -12.60
N ILE A 159 4.14 13.68 -13.82
CA ILE A 159 2.94 13.55 -14.65
C ILE A 159 2.42 12.12 -14.50
N LYS A 160 1.18 11.99 -14.02
CA LYS A 160 0.50 10.71 -13.84
C LYS A 160 -0.76 10.69 -14.69
N PHE A 161 -1.04 9.56 -15.32
CA PHE A 161 -2.18 9.35 -16.18
C PHE A 161 -2.48 7.85 -16.27
N ASP A 162 -3.73 7.53 -16.54
CA ASP A 162 -4.15 6.16 -16.82
C ASP A 162 -4.16 5.93 -18.34
N PRO A 163 -3.93 4.69 -18.79
CA PRO A 163 -4.06 4.35 -20.20
C PRO A 163 -5.44 4.71 -20.78
N PRO A 164 -5.52 4.93 -22.09
CA PRO A 164 -6.79 5.04 -22.81
C PRO A 164 -7.70 3.83 -22.60
N PRO A 165 -9.04 3.96 -22.65
CA PRO A 165 -9.95 2.81 -22.51
C PRO A 165 -9.67 1.68 -23.50
N ASN A 166 -9.24 2.04 -24.72
CA ASN A 166 -8.91 1.10 -25.79
C ASN A 166 -7.46 0.57 -25.77
N PHE A 167 -6.68 0.84 -24.72
CA PHE A 167 -5.24 0.54 -24.70
C PHE A 167 -4.88 -0.90 -25.10
N ARG A 168 -5.73 -1.88 -24.74
CA ARG A 168 -5.54 -3.30 -25.06
C ARG A 168 -5.45 -3.55 -26.55
N PHE A 169 -6.32 -2.92 -27.35
CA PHE A 169 -6.39 -3.15 -28.80
C PHE A 169 -5.73 -2.05 -29.63
N ALA A 170 -5.53 -0.87 -29.05
CA ALA A 170 -4.78 0.19 -29.68
C ALA A 170 -3.28 -0.14 -29.81
N GLN A 171 -2.73 -1.06 -29.01
CA GLN A 171 -1.30 -1.41 -29.02
C GLN A 171 -0.42 -0.15 -28.93
N ILE A 172 -0.49 0.53 -27.78
CA ILE A 172 0.21 1.79 -27.55
C ILE A 172 1.72 1.56 -27.59
N ASP A 173 2.42 2.29 -28.46
CA ASP A 173 3.88 2.25 -28.57
C ASP A 173 4.53 3.14 -27.51
N ASN A 174 3.99 4.35 -27.33
CA ASN A 174 4.44 5.32 -26.32
C ASN A 174 3.37 6.38 -26.05
N TYR A 175 3.63 7.20 -25.03
CA TYR A 175 2.93 8.43 -24.72
C TYR A 175 3.84 9.61 -25.04
N THR A 176 3.26 10.66 -25.62
CA THR A 176 3.93 11.93 -25.86
C THR A 176 3.46 12.94 -24.81
N ILE A 177 4.41 13.55 -24.08
CA ILE A 177 4.18 14.55 -23.05
C ILE A 177 4.79 15.86 -23.54
N GLU A 178 3.96 16.88 -23.75
CA GLU A 178 4.40 18.21 -24.16
C GLU A 178 4.31 19.19 -22.99
N ASN A 179 5.39 19.93 -22.74
CA ASN A 179 5.38 21.10 -21.87
C ASN A 179 4.80 22.30 -22.63
N LEU A 180 3.55 22.65 -22.34
CA LEU A 180 2.83 23.73 -23.06
C LEU A 180 3.40 25.13 -22.82
N GLN A 181 4.36 25.28 -21.89
CA GLN A 181 5.05 26.54 -21.69
C GLN A 181 6.30 26.68 -22.56
N THR A 182 7.05 25.59 -22.76
CA THR A 182 8.33 25.61 -23.48
C THR A 182 8.24 25.02 -24.90
N GLY A 183 7.19 24.26 -25.21
CA GLY A 183 7.08 23.44 -26.43
C GLY A 183 7.96 22.19 -26.41
N GLU A 184 8.61 21.88 -25.29
CA GLU A 184 9.45 20.70 -25.15
C GLU A 184 8.60 19.43 -25.13
N VAL A 185 9.01 18.42 -25.88
CA VAL A 185 8.31 17.15 -26.02
C VAL A 185 9.16 16.01 -25.48
N THR A 186 8.58 15.18 -24.62
CA THR A 186 9.19 13.97 -24.06
C THR A 186 8.31 12.77 -24.38
N THR A 187 8.92 11.62 -24.69
CA THR A 187 8.19 10.36 -24.85
C THR A 187 8.41 9.43 -23.65
N ALA A 188 7.40 8.63 -23.32
CA ALA A 188 7.46 7.63 -22.26
C ALA A 188 6.62 6.41 -22.63
N THR A 189 7.00 5.22 -22.16
CA THR A 189 6.23 3.99 -22.40
C THR A 189 5.20 3.72 -21.31
N GLU A 190 5.32 4.39 -20.17
CA GLU A 190 4.50 4.16 -18.99
C GLU A 190 4.33 5.44 -18.15
N SER A 191 3.38 5.38 -17.21
CA SER A 191 3.12 6.41 -16.21
C SER A 191 3.56 5.91 -14.83
N PRO A 192 4.08 6.77 -13.93
CA PRO A 192 4.26 8.21 -14.05
C PRO A 192 5.55 8.64 -14.76
N VAL A 193 5.59 9.89 -15.24
CA VAL A 193 6.74 10.50 -15.94
C VAL A 193 7.26 11.71 -15.16
N VAL A 194 8.58 11.80 -14.97
CA VAL A 194 9.21 12.95 -14.27
C VAL A 194 9.76 13.95 -15.29
N MET A 195 9.12 15.11 -15.40
CA MET A 195 9.56 16.22 -16.24
C MET A 195 10.59 17.05 -15.48
N THR A 196 11.86 17.03 -15.90
CA THR A 196 12.96 17.73 -15.21
C THR A 196 13.28 19.08 -15.86
N GLY A 197 14.26 19.83 -15.34
CA GLY A 197 14.70 21.09 -15.94
C GLY A 197 13.75 22.28 -15.70
N LEU A 198 12.73 22.12 -14.87
CA LEU A 198 11.75 23.18 -14.59
C LEU A 198 12.30 24.21 -13.60
N LYS A 199 11.76 25.43 -13.65
CA LYS A 199 12.09 26.51 -12.72
C LYS A 199 11.08 26.54 -11.57
N ASN A 200 11.57 26.51 -10.34
CA ASN A 200 10.72 26.64 -9.16
C ASN A 200 10.03 28.02 -9.14
N GLY A 201 8.74 28.03 -8.79
CA GLY A 201 7.88 29.23 -8.80
C GLY A 201 7.29 29.59 -10.17
N SER A 202 7.63 28.89 -11.25
CA SER A 202 7.02 29.07 -12.58
C SER A 202 5.83 28.14 -12.79
N LYS A 203 4.82 28.58 -13.56
CA LYS A 203 3.58 27.84 -13.82
C LYS A 203 3.71 26.99 -15.07
N TYR A 204 3.54 25.68 -14.94
CA TYR A 204 3.57 24.74 -16.06
C TYR A 204 2.22 24.03 -16.23
N VAL A 205 1.90 23.69 -17.48
CA VAL A 205 0.80 22.80 -17.87
C VAL A 205 1.37 21.83 -18.90
N PHE A 206 1.02 20.56 -18.80
CA PHE A 206 1.47 19.54 -19.74
C PHE A 206 0.30 19.01 -20.54
N SER A 207 0.54 18.54 -21.76
CA SER A 207 -0.41 17.73 -22.51
C SER A 207 0.13 16.31 -22.65
N VAL A 208 -0.76 15.31 -22.65
CA VAL A 208 -0.40 13.91 -22.85
C VAL A 208 -1.26 13.31 -23.96
N SER A 209 -0.64 12.66 -24.93
CA SER A 209 -1.30 11.84 -25.95
C SER A 209 -0.73 10.42 -25.98
N ALA A 210 -1.54 9.44 -26.33
CA ALA A 210 -1.11 8.08 -26.60
C ALA A 210 -0.82 7.94 -28.10
N VAL A 211 0.24 7.21 -28.44
CA VAL A 211 0.74 7.07 -29.81
C VAL A 211 0.92 5.60 -30.16
N ASN A 212 0.50 5.24 -31.37
CA ASN A 212 0.86 3.98 -32.01
C ASN A 212 1.23 4.23 -33.49
N SER A 213 1.59 3.17 -34.21
CA SER A 213 1.85 3.25 -35.66
C SER A 213 0.70 3.77 -36.54
N GLY A 214 -0.54 3.75 -36.04
CA GLY A 214 -1.72 4.31 -36.70
C GLY A 214 -1.92 5.82 -36.49
N GLY A 215 -1.25 6.41 -35.50
CA GLY A 215 -1.28 7.84 -35.21
C GLY A 215 -1.35 8.16 -33.71
N SER A 216 -1.65 9.42 -33.41
CA SER A 216 -1.74 9.94 -32.03
C SER A 216 -3.19 10.20 -31.64
N SER A 217 -3.50 9.96 -30.35
CA SER A 217 -4.76 10.35 -29.74
C SER A 217 -4.91 11.87 -29.65
N VAL A 218 -6.13 12.33 -29.35
CA VAL A 218 -6.33 13.70 -28.84
C VAL A 218 -5.54 13.88 -27.54
N ALA A 219 -4.82 15.00 -27.42
CA ALA A 219 -4.01 15.31 -26.24
C ALA A 219 -4.87 15.85 -25.09
N ILE A 220 -4.62 15.38 -23.87
CA ILE A 220 -5.30 15.82 -22.65
C ILE A 220 -4.36 16.66 -21.80
N LYS A 221 -4.84 17.83 -21.34
CA LYS A 221 -4.06 18.74 -20.50
C LYS A 221 -4.09 18.30 -19.04
N SER A 222 -2.95 18.41 -18.36
CA SER A 222 -2.87 18.29 -16.91
C SER A 222 -3.43 19.53 -16.21
N ASN A 223 -3.59 19.46 -14.89
CA ASN A 223 -3.69 20.65 -14.06
C ASN A 223 -2.43 21.52 -14.16
N GLN A 224 -2.56 22.80 -13.79
CA GLN A 224 -1.40 23.68 -13.60
C GLN A 224 -0.59 23.20 -12.38
N VAL A 225 0.74 23.17 -12.54
CA VAL A 225 1.69 22.82 -11.48
C VAL A 225 2.73 23.93 -11.33
N ILE A 226 3.14 24.20 -10.09
CA ILE A 226 4.20 25.16 -9.77
C ILE A 226 5.29 24.41 -8.99
N PRO A 227 6.41 24.03 -9.64
CA PRO A 227 7.54 23.39 -8.97
C PRO A 227 8.05 24.22 -7.81
N GLU A 228 8.53 23.58 -6.74
CA GLU A 228 8.99 24.26 -5.54
C GLU A 228 10.24 23.62 -4.96
N ALA A 229 11.06 24.42 -4.27
CA ALA A 229 12.32 23.93 -3.73
C ALA A 229 12.08 22.94 -2.58
N ALA A 230 12.76 21.80 -2.63
CA ALA A 230 12.84 20.89 -1.49
C ALA A 230 13.65 21.54 -0.36
N TRP A 231 13.40 21.08 0.86
CA TRP A 231 14.10 21.54 2.06
C TRP A 231 15.56 21.11 2.06
N LYS A 232 16.41 21.82 2.80
CA LYS A 232 17.81 21.45 2.97
C LYS A 232 17.90 20.16 3.77
N SER A 233 18.67 19.18 3.28
CA SER A 233 18.79 17.88 3.91
C SER A 233 20.19 17.62 4.50
N SER A 234 20.25 16.78 5.52
CA SER A 234 21.50 16.23 6.08
C SER A 234 21.27 14.79 6.52
N ILE A 235 22.16 13.89 6.09
CA ILE A 235 22.04 12.46 6.37
C ILE A 235 22.46 12.19 7.82
N VAL A 236 21.62 11.43 8.54
CA VAL A 236 21.91 10.92 9.88
C VAL A 236 22.56 9.55 9.78
N ASP A 237 21.92 8.62 9.05
CA ASP A 237 22.47 7.30 8.72
C ASP A 237 22.30 7.05 7.21
N LYS A 238 23.41 6.79 6.52
CA LYS A 238 23.41 6.49 5.08
C LYS A 238 23.12 5.01 4.77
N ASN A 239 23.18 4.15 5.77
CA ASN A 239 23.12 2.70 5.61
C ASN A 239 21.73 2.12 5.95
N ALA A 240 20.93 2.85 6.73
CA ALA A 240 19.60 2.40 7.16
C ALA A 240 18.48 3.14 6.44
N ASP A 241 17.44 2.40 6.06
CA ASP A 241 16.26 2.96 5.40
C ASP A 241 15.28 3.65 6.35
N ALA A 242 15.31 3.32 7.65
CA ALA A 242 14.49 3.93 8.69
C ALA A 242 12.99 3.93 8.35
N LYS A 243 12.48 2.78 7.87
CA LYS A 243 11.06 2.61 7.56
C LYS A 243 10.20 2.92 8.79
N TYR A 244 10.55 2.37 9.94
CA TYR A 244 9.91 2.71 11.20
C TYR A 244 10.89 3.52 12.06
N LEU A 245 10.37 4.56 12.73
CA LEU A 245 11.15 5.39 13.61
C LEU A 245 10.27 6.00 14.71
N ALA A 246 10.89 6.34 15.83
CA ALA A 246 10.30 7.10 16.92
C ALA A 246 11.34 8.06 17.50
N ARG A 247 10.90 9.17 18.10
CA ARG A 247 11.79 10.19 18.68
C ARG A 247 11.47 10.49 20.14
N ALA A 248 12.50 10.80 20.92
CA ALA A 248 12.37 11.21 22.32
C ALA A 248 13.49 12.19 22.72
N ILE A 249 13.39 12.72 23.93
CA ILE A 249 14.47 13.44 24.60
C ILE A 249 14.95 12.57 25.76
N PHE A 250 16.17 12.04 25.67
CA PHE A 250 16.75 11.18 26.69
C PHE A 250 17.95 11.87 27.33
N ALA A 251 17.96 12.02 28.66
CA ALA A 251 19.00 12.74 29.41
C ALA A 251 19.32 14.13 28.80
N GLY A 252 18.27 14.85 28.39
CA GLY A 252 18.38 16.17 27.75
C GLY A 252 18.84 16.16 26.28
N LYS A 253 19.06 14.99 25.67
CA LYS A 253 19.55 14.85 24.29
C LYS A 253 18.45 14.34 23.35
N PRO A 254 18.33 14.87 22.12
CA PRO A 254 17.48 14.29 21.09
C PRO A 254 17.96 12.89 20.71
N VAL A 255 17.04 11.93 20.71
CA VAL A 255 17.29 10.55 20.28
C VAL A 255 16.23 10.10 19.27
N VAL A 256 16.66 9.25 18.34
CA VAL A 256 15.78 8.63 17.33
C VAL A 256 16.08 7.14 17.29
N ALA A 257 15.10 6.33 17.65
CA ALA A 257 15.12 4.89 17.41
C ALA A 257 14.55 4.62 16.01
N TYR A 258 15.16 3.75 15.23
CA TYR A 258 14.73 3.44 13.87
C TYR A 258 15.18 2.05 13.45
N THR A 259 14.47 1.46 12.48
CA THR A 259 14.80 0.15 11.94
C THR A 259 15.60 0.23 10.65
N ASP A 260 16.34 -0.84 10.37
CA ASP A 260 17.03 -1.05 9.10
C ASP A 260 16.55 -2.36 8.49
N SER A 261 15.70 -2.29 7.46
CA SER A 261 15.13 -3.50 6.86
C SER A 261 16.17 -4.38 6.14
N LYS A 262 17.32 -3.81 5.76
CA LYS A 262 18.38 -4.55 5.05
C LYS A 262 19.15 -5.47 5.99
N THR A 263 19.42 -4.99 7.21
CA THR A 263 20.10 -5.81 8.21
C THR A 263 19.11 -6.56 9.07
N GLY A 264 17.93 -6.02 9.33
CA GLY A 264 16.94 -6.54 10.29
C GLY A 264 17.10 -5.95 11.70
N ASP A 265 17.85 -4.85 11.83
CA ASP A 265 18.24 -4.30 13.13
C ASP A 265 17.34 -3.15 13.61
N LEU A 266 17.27 -3.01 14.93
CA LEU A 266 16.84 -1.80 15.62
C LEU A 266 18.07 -0.97 16.00
N LYS A 267 18.10 0.31 15.60
CA LYS A 267 19.21 1.24 15.84
C LYS A 267 18.74 2.46 16.64
N LEU A 268 19.67 3.08 17.36
CA LEU A 268 19.47 4.33 18.09
C LEU A 268 20.50 5.37 17.63
N ALA A 269 20.02 6.51 17.14
CA ALA A 269 20.82 7.70 16.88
C ALA A 269 20.64 8.69 18.04
N THR A 270 21.73 9.05 18.70
CA THR A 270 21.77 10.05 19.78
C THR A 270 22.53 11.28 19.32
N PHE A 271 21.94 12.46 19.46
CA PHE A 271 22.62 13.70 19.12
C PHE A 271 23.47 14.22 20.29
N ASN A 272 24.78 14.32 20.09
CA ASN A 272 25.74 14.91 21.03
C ASN A 272 26.80 15.69 20.24
N ASN A 273 26.48 16.92 19.82
CA ASN A 273 27.18 17.73 18.81
C ASN A 273 27.19 17.12 17.40
N LYS A 274 27.29 15.79 17.31
CA LYS A 274 27.11 14.96 16.11
C LYS A 274 26.18 13.79 16.44
N TRP A 275 25.63 13.17 15.40
CA TRP A 275 24.88 11.92 15.54
C TRP A 275 25.82 10.77 15.86
N ILE A 276 25.51 10.04 16.93
CA ILE A 276 26.19 8.82 17.33
C ILE A 276 25.17 7.70 17.19
N ILE A 277 25.49 6.70 16.37
CA ILE A 277 24.60 5.58 16.06
C ILE A 277 25.12 4.32 16.74
N SER A 278 24.20 3.58 17.34
CA SER A 278 24.45 2.26 17.93
C SER A 278 23.33 1.31 17.54
N VAL A 279 23.65 0.01 17.46
CA VAL A 279 22.62 -1.01 17.30
C VAL A 279 22.08 -1.38 18.68
N VAL A 280 20.77 -1.31 18.83
CA VAL A 280 20.06 -1.68 20.06
C VAL A 280 19.86 -3.19 20.05
N ASP A 281 19.13 -3.71 19.07
CA ASP A 281 18.76 -5.13 19.01
C ASP A 281 18.69 -5.65 17.55
N GLY A 282 18.58 -6.96 17.37
CA GLY A 282 18.49 -7.66 16.07
C GLY A 282 19.79 -8.34 15.65
N ASN A 283 19.69 -9.44 14.90
CA ASN A 283 20.80 -10.17 14.25
C ASN A 283 22.09 -10.38 15.07
N SER A 284 21.99 -10.50 16.40
CA SER A 284 23.14 -10.77 17.27
C SER A 284 22.69 -11.38 18.58
N VAL A 285 23.51 -12.26 19.17
CA VAL A 285 23.29 -12.75 20.56
C VAL A 285 24.10 -11.98 21.60
N ASN A 286 24.98 -11.09 21.15
CA ASN A 286 25.86 -10.36 22.06
C ASN A 286 25.06 -9.41 22.94
N LEU A 287 25.40 -9.35 24.23
CA LEU A 287 24.76 -8.46 25.21
C LEU A 287 23.24 -8.70 25.38
N GLY A 288 22.78 -9.94 25.15
CA GLY A 288 21.39 -10.33 25.35
C GLY A 288 20.42 -9.94 24.22
N ARG A 289 20.97 -9.59 23.05
CA ARG A 289 20.21 -9.29 21.83
C ARG A 289 19.58 -10.55 21.21
N THR A 290 18.58 -10.36 20.36
CA THR A 290 17.99 -11.42 19.54
C THR A 290 18.71 -11.57 18.20
N GLN A 291 18.71 -12.80 17.66
CA GLN A 291 19.13 -13.07 16.28
C GLN A 291 18.03 -12.77 15.25
N ASN A 292 16.80 -12.53 15.70
CA ASN A 292 15.67 -12.33 14.83
C ASN A 292 15.70 -10.97 14.12
N ASN A 293 14.90 -10.88 13.05
CA ASN A 293 14.64 -9.63 12.36
C ASN A 293 13.66 -8.79 13.17
N VAL A 294 14.13 -7.66 13.69
CA VAL A 294 13.34 -6.73 14.51
C VAL A 294 13.07 -5.41 13.79
N ALA A 295 13.12 -5.41 12.45
CA ALA A 295 12.92 -4.22 11.63
C ALA A 295 11.43 -3.81 11.48
N GLY A 296 10.62 -4.06 12.51
CA GLY A 296 9.18 -3.76 12.54
C GLY A 296 8.81 -2.42 13.19
N TYR A 297 7.54 -2.27 13.54
CA TYR A 297 7.00 -1.07 14.17
C TYR A 297 7.65 -0.75 15.52
N ILE A 298 7.86 0.54 15.79
CA ILE A 298 8.51 1.06 17.01
C ILE A 298 7.61 2.10 17.68
N SER A 299 7.57 2.08 19.01
CA SER A 299 7.19 3.23 19.83
C SER A 299 8.22 3.47 20.94
N MET A 300 8.31 4.70 21.43
CA MET A 300 9.35 5.10 22.38
C MET A 300 8.83 6.12 23.38
N CYS A 301 9.19 5.93 24.65
CA CYS A 301 8.93 6.87 25.74
C CYS A 301 10.14 7.03 26.64
N THR A 302 10.06 8.00 27.55
CA THR A 302 11.06 8.21 28.59
C THR A 302 10.39 8.34 29.94
N SER A 303 11.04 7.84 30.98
CA SER A 303 10.63 8.03 32.37
C SER A 303 11.82 8.46 33.23
N LYS A 304 11.56 8.77 34.50
CA LYS A 304 12.60 9.02 35.49
C LYS A 304 12.33 8.18 36.72
N GLU A 305 13.31 7.37 37.12
CA GLU A 305 13.23 6.52 38.30
C GLU A 305 14.52 6.68 39.11
N ASN A 306 14.41 6.92 40.42
CA ASN A 306 15.59 7.07 41.31
C ASN A 306 16.65 8.05 40.77
N ASN A 307 16.20 9.20 40.24
CA ASN A 307 17.01 10.23 39.57
C ASN A 307 17.75 9.78 38.30
N LYS A 308 17.42 8.64 37.71
CA LYS A 308 17.94 8.19 36.41
C LYS A 308 16.89 8.37 35.34
N ASP A 309 17.28 8.99 34.23
CA ASP A 309 16.46 9.00 33.03
C ASP A 309 16.49 7.59 32.42
N LEU A 310 15.32 7.09 32.05
CA LEU A 310 15.13 5.78 31.43
C LEU A 310 14.55 5.96 30.03
N LEU A 311 15.06 5.19 29.07
CA LEU A 311 14.54 5.13 27.71
C LEU A 311 13.84 3.78 27.50
N HIS A 312 12.58 3.85 27.10
CA HIS A 312 11.70 2.71 26.86
C HIS A 312 11.48 2.60 25.34
N ILE A 313 11.89 1.50 24.74
CA ILE A 313 11.65 1.23 23.31
C ILE A 313 10.85 -0.05 23.20
N PHE A 314 9.66 0.04 22.61
CA PHE A 314 8.84 -1.10 22.22
C PHE A 314 8.98 -1.30 20.73
N TYR A 315 9.20 -2.55 20.33
CA TYR A 315 9.48 -2.90 18.94
C TYR A 315 9.05 -4.33 18.67
N THR A 316 8.87 -4.65 17.39
CA THR A 316 8.26 -5.90 16.97
C THR A 316 9.29 -6.84 16.38
N ASP A 317 9.20 -8.10 16.77
CA ASP A 317 9.92 -9.22 16.17
C ASP A 317 9.14 -9.68 14.94
N LEU A 318 9.75 -9.59 13.75
CA LEU A 318 9.08 -9.98 12.52
C LEU A 318 9.22 -11.47 12.22
N THR A 319 10.12 -12.17 12.93
CA THR A 319 10.30 -13.63 12.81
C THR A 319 9.25 -14.31 13.66
N ASP A 320 9.27 -14.06 14.98
CA ASP A 320 8.42 -14.77 15.94
C ASP A 320 7.07 -14.09 16.17
N LYS A 321 6.88 -12.87 15.62
CA LYS A 321 5.66 -12.05 15.76
C LYS A 321 5.42 -11.46 17.15
N ASP A 322 6.46 -11.46 17.98
CA ASP A 322 6.44 -10.94 19.34
C ASP A 322 6.49 -9.40 19.42
N LEU A 323 5.93 -8.87 20.51
CA LEU A 323 6.18 -7.52 20.97
C LEU A 323 7.33 -7.55 21.99
N LYS A 324 8.43 -6.88 21.67
CA LYS A 324 9.64 -6.79 22.52
C LYS A 324 9.76 -5.41 23.17
N TYR A 325 10.47 -5.37 24.29
CA TYR A 325 10.77 -4.15 25.03
C TYR A 325 12.26 -4.09 25.40
N ALA A 326 12.87 -2.95 25.11
CA ALA A 326 14.24 -2.60 25.46
C ALA A 326 14.25 -1.40 26.41
N LEU A 327 14.88 -1.57 27.57
CA LEU A 327 15.07 -0.54 28.58
C LEU A 327 16.55 -0.12 28.62
N TYR A 328 16.81 1.17 28.49
CA TYR A 328 18.14 1.74 28.65
C TYR A 328 18.20 2.70 29.83
N ASP A 329 19.16 2.49 30.72
CA ASP A 329 19.38 3.30 31.93
C ASP A 329 20.50 4.35 31.77
N GLY A 330 20.97 4.56 30.54
CA GLY A 330 22.13 5.41 30.24
C GLY A 330 23.46 4.67 30.24
N LYS A 331 23.50 3.40 30.65
CA LYS A 331 24.70 2.56 30.69
C LYS A 331 24.51 1.20 30.03
N LYS A 332 23.41 0.52 30.31
CA LYS A 332 23.13 -0.84 29.85
C LYS A 332 21.73 -1.00 29.31
N TRP A 333 21.57 -1.96 28.41
CA TRP A 333 20.28 -2.39 27.90
C TRP A 333 19.76 -3.60 28.69
N LYS A 334 18.45 -3.65 28.90
CA LYS A 334 17.72 -4.82 29.37
C LYS A 334 16.61 -5.11 28.36
N TYR A 335 16.46 -6.37 27.97
CA TYR A 335 15.46 -6.82 27.01
C TYR A 335 14.43 -7.74 27.68
N GLU A 336 13.19 -7.67 27.24
CA GLU A 336 12.14 -8.63 27.58
C GLU A 336 11.15 -8.76 26.42
N ILE A 337 10.44 -9.87 26.37
CA ILE A 337 9.26 -10.01 25.52
C ILE A 337 8.06 -9.53 26.35
N VAL A 338 7.21 -8.68 25.78
CA VAL A 338 5.99 -8.18 26.42
C VAL A 338 4.85 -9.15 26.15
N ASP A 339 4.64 -9.51 24.89
CA ASP A 339 3.56 -10.42 24.47
C ASP A 339 3.92 -11.12 23.14
N GLY A 340 3.15 -12.14 22.75
CA GLY A 340 3.31 -12.91 21.51
C GLY A 340 3.96 -14.28 21.68
N ASN A 341 4.63 -14.51 22.82
CA ASN A 341 5.34 -15.75 23.13
C ASN A 341 4.69 -16.57 24.26
N GLY A 342 3.39 -16.38 24.49
CA GLY A 342 2.62 -17.20 25.44
C GLY A 342 2.50 -18.66 25.01
N GLU A 343 1.94 -19.52 25.88
CA GLU A 343 1.76 -20.95 25.58
C GLU A 343 0.72 -21.19 24.46
N ARG A 344 -0.27 -20.29 24.35
CA ARG A 344 -1.32 -20.34 23.34
C ARG A 344 -1.85 -18.95 23.02
N ALA A 345 -2.46 -18.79 21.84
CA ALA A 345 -3.30 -17.64 21.56
C ALA A 345 -4.50 -17.66 22.52
N GLN A 346 -4.76 -16.53 23.21
CA GLN A 346 -5.83 -16.43 24.20
C GLN A 346 -7.07 -15.80 23.56
N ASP A 347 -8.19 -16.52 23.57
CA ASP A 347 -9.47 -16.03 23.05
C ASP A 347 -9.89 -14.75 23.77
N TYR A 348 -10.35 -13.74 23.01
CA TYR A 348 -10.77 -12.44 23.54
C TYR A 348 -11.93 -12.52 24.55
N LYS A 349 -12.69 -13.63 24.57
CA LYS A 349 -13.79 -13.87 25.52
C LYS A 349 -13.30 -14.26 26.91
N GLU A 350 -12.04 -14.65 27.06
CA GLU A 350 -11.44 -14.97 28.35
C GLU A 350 -11.21 -13.67 29.16
N VAL A 351 -11.89 -13.53 30.31
CA VAL A 351 -11.91 -12.29 31.10
C VAL A 351 -10.54 -11.94 31.69
N VAL A 352 -9.83 -12.92 32.23
CA VAL A 352 -8.51 -12.71 32.83
C VAL A 352 -7.47 -12.78 31.73
N ARG A 353 -6.88 -11.65 31.38
CA ARG A 353 -5.86 -11.58 30.34
C ARG A 353 -4.50 -12.01 30.87
N VAL A 354 -3.82 -12.81 30.07
CA VAL A 354 -2.44 -13.22 30.27
C VAL A 354 -1.65 -12.98 28.99
N ARG A 355 -0.34 -13.18 29.07
CA ARG A 355 0.53 -13.23 27.90
C ARG A 355 0.03 -14.30 26.91
N GLY A 356 -0.24 -13.91 25.69
CA GLY A 356 -0.74 -14.76 24.61
C GLY A 356 0.32 -15.09 23.56
N ALA A 357 -0.04 -16.00 22.64
CA ALA A 357 0.77 -16.39 21.48
C ALA A 357 0.24 -15.80 20.16
N SER A 358 -0.37 -14.61 20.21
CA SER A 358 -0.93 -13.94 19.03
C SER A 358 0.14 -13.21 18.22
N ASP A 359 -0.10 -13.00 16.91
CA ASP A 359 0.70 -12.06 16.12
C ASP A 359 0.43 -10.62 16.60
N VAL A 360 1.43 -10.00 17.22
CA VAL A 360 1.38 -8.64 17.76
C VAL A 360 2.39 -7.72 17.06
N SER A 361 2.75 -8.04 15.82
CA SER A 361 3.83 -7.39 15.07
C SER A 361 3.42 -6.12 14.29
N ILE A 362 2.14 -5.76 14.31
CA ILE A 362 1.57 -4.75 13.40
C ILE A 362 1.65 -3.32 13.90
N SER A 363 1.26 -3.02 15.14
CA SER A 363 1.31 -1.65 15.65
C SER A 363 1.44 -1.63 17.17
N ASN A 364 2.14 -0.62 17.68
CA ASN A 364 2.23 -0.38 19.12
C ASN A 364 2.39 1.12 19.44
N ALA A 365 1.96 1.51 20.63
CA ALA A 365 2.15 2.85 21.16
C ALA A 365 2.42 2.81 22.67
N CYS A 366 3.46 3.53 23.07
CA CYS A 366 3.93 3.58 24.45
C CYS A 366 3.35 4.80 25.19
N ALA A 367 3.09 4.63 26.48
CA ALA A 367 2.74 5.69 27.42
C ALA A 367 3.46 5.49 28.76
N VAL A 368 3.82 6.57 29.44
CA VAL A 368 4.36 6.54 30.81
C VAL A 368 3.56 7.53 31.65
N THR A 369 2.99 7.05 32.76
CA THR A 369 2.24 7.83 33.76
C THR A 369 2.83 7.58 35.15
N SER A 370 2.27 8.19 36.19
CA SER A 370 2.61 7.86 37.58
C SER A 370 2.35 6.39 37.95
N ASP A 371 1.41 5.71 37.30
CA ASP A 371 1.13 4.28 37.51
C ASP A 371 2.16 3.34 36.84
N GLY A 372 3.04 3.88 36.00
CA GLY A 372 4.13 3.14 35.38
C GLY A 372 4.14 3.17 33.86
N VAL A 373 4.94 2.26 33.30
CA VAL A 373 5.15 2.12 31.86
C VAL A 373 4.01 1.28 31.27
N GLN A 374 3.44 1.75 30.18
CA GLN A 374 2.32 1.11 29.50
C GLN A 374 2.62 1.00 28.01
N VAL A 375 2.13 -0.07 27.39
CA VAL A 375 2.15 -0.24 25.94
C VAL A 375 0.81 -0.76 25.46
N PHE A 376 0.34 -0.20 24.35
CA PHE A 376 -0.88 -0.59 23.66
C PHE A 376 -0.50 -1.13 22.30
N TYR A 377 -1.13 -2.21 21.86
CA TYR A 377 -0.73 -2.92 20.65
C TYR A 377 -1.88 -3.71 20.06
N ARG A 378 -1.86 -3.91 18.75
CA ARG A 378 -2.87 -4.70 18.04
C ARG A 378 -2.53 -6.19 18.12
N ASP A 379 -3.54 -7.00 18.40
CA ASP A 379 -3.54 -8.44 18.13
C ASP A 379 -4.08 -8.65 16.71
N GLU A 380 -3.19 -8.99 15.77
CA GLU A 380 -3.53 -9.23 14.37
C GLU A 380 -4.30 -10.54 14.19
N SER A 381 -4.17 -11.49 15.11
CA SER A 381 -4.84 -12.79 15.03
C SER A 381 -6.33 -12.69 15.33
N GLN A 382 -6.74 -11.67 16.09
CA GLN A 382 -8.13 -11.50 16.55
C GLN A 382 -8.74 -10.14 16.20
N GLY A 383 -7.96 -9.20 15.67
CA GLY A 383 -8.46 -7.89 15.28
C GLY A 383 -8.70 -6.90 16.44
N ILE A 384 -8.20 -7.19 17.64
CA ILE A 384 -8.45 -6.41 18.85
C ILE A 384 -7.26 -5.54 19.28
N LEU A 385 -7.53 -4.53 20.11
CA LEU A 385 -6.51 -3.67 20.71
C LEU A 385 -6.27 -4.12 22.14
N LEU A 386 -5.03 -4.50 22.43
CA LEU A 386 -4.56 -4.93 23.75
C LEU A 386 -3.78 -3.82 24.44
N GLY A 387 -3.71 -3.93 25.77
CA GLY A 387 -2.87 -3.09 26.63
C GLY A 387 -2.05 -3.95 27.58
N ALA A 388 -0.86 -3.48 27.94
CA ALA A 388 -0.05 -4.03 29.00
C ALA A 388 0.53 -2.92 29.88
N VAL A 389 0.34 -3.03 31.20
CA VAL A 389 0.87 -2.12 32.21
C VAL A 389 1.95 -2.83 33.01
N LYS A 390 3.12 -2.18 33.16
CA LYS A 390 4.21 -2.72 33.96
C LYS A 390 4.04 -2.33 35.42
N GLN A 391 3.77 -3.32 36.28
CA GLN A 391 3.70 -3.15 37.73
C GLN A 391 4.79 -4.02 38.38
N GLY A 392 5.78 -3.36 39.01
CA GLY A 392 6.97 -4.05 39.50
C GLY A 392 7.72 -4.75 38.36
N ASN A 393 7.85 -6.08 38.45
CA ASN A 393 8.51 -6.91 37.44
C ASN A 393 7.54 -7.63 36.49
N GLU A 394 6.24 -7.42 36.63
CA GLU A 394 5.21 -8.12 35.87
C GLU A 394 4.46 -7.18 34.92
N TRP A 395 3.95 -7.78 33.84
CA TRP A 395 3.05 -7.13 32.90
C TRP A 395 1.63 -7.57 33.21
N ILE A 396 0.75 -6.60 33.40
CA ILE A 396 -0.68 -6.80 33.59
C ILE A 396 -1.37 -6.49 32.27
N TYR A 397 -2.12 -7.45 31.75
CA TYR A 397 -2.71 -7.39 30.41
C TYR A 397 -4.18 -6.99 30.46
N GLU A 398 -4.66 -6.33 29.41
CA GLU A 398 -6.06 -5.91 29.26
C GLU A 398 -6.48 -5.90 27.79
N ILE A 399 -7.79 -5.91 27.54
CA ILE A 399 -8.36 -5.56 26.23
C ILE A 399 -8.81 -4.11 26.29
N VAL A 400 -8.25 -3.28 25.42
CA VAL A 400 -8.57 -1.85 25.31
C VAL A 400 -9.78 -1.61 24.43
N ASP A 401 -9.85 -2.16 23.22
CA ASP A 401 -11.02 -2.04 22.34
C ASP A 401 -11.09 -3.21 21.34
N GLY A 402 -12.18 -3.31 20.58
CA GLY A 402 -12.46 -4.39 19.62
C GLY A 402 -13.40 -5.47 20.17
N GLU A 403 -14.20 -6.09 19.30
CA GLU A 403 -15.06 -7.27 19.54
C GLU A 403 -15.98 -7.20 20.79
N LYS A 404 -16.44 -5.98 21.15
CA LYS A 404 -17.49 -5.75 22.16
C LYS A 404 -18.34 -4.56 21.73
N ASP A 405 -19.66 -4.71 21.70
CA ASP A 405 -20.63 -3.68 21.28
C ASP A 405 -21.22 -2.88 22.46
N THR A 406 -20.84 -3.22 23.70
CA THR A 406 -21.24 -2.48 24.90
C THR A 406 -20.17 -1.47 25.33
N GLU A 407 -20.49 -0.56 26.25
CA GLU A 407 -19.55 0.43 26.82
C GLU A 407 -18.91 1.37 25.77
N ASN A 408 -19.61 1.62 24.66
CA ASN A 408 -19.13 2.44 23.53
C ASN A 408 -17.86 1.92 22.83
N ARG A 409 -17.55 0.64 23.00
CA ARG A 409 -16.51 -0.08 22.25
C ARG A 409 -16.96 -0.38 20.83
N THR A 410 -15.99 -0.74 19.98
CA THR A 410 -16.26 -1.10 18.57
C THR A 410 -16.19 -2.61 18.37
N THR A 411 -17.00 -3.12 17.46
CA THR A 411 -16.93 -4.49 16.93
C THR A 411 -16.07 -4.57 15.66
N GLY A 412 -15.41 -3.48 15.27
CA GLY A 412 -14.52 -3.47 14.11
C GLY A 412 -13.10 -3.91 14.49
N ASP A 413 -12.34 -4.31 13.47
CA ASP A 413 -10.91 -4.60 13.57
C ASP A 413 -10.15 -3.31 13.91
N VAL A 414 -9.44 -3.26 15.04
CA VAL A 414 -8.85 -2.01 15.56
C VAL A 414 -7.32 -1.96 15.53
N GLY A 415 -6.78 -0.76 15.33
CA GLY A 415 -5.37 -0.49 15.63
C GLY A 415 -4.38 -0.92 14.56
N PHE A 416 -4.74 -0.87 13.27
CA PHE A 416 -3.74 -0.95 12.20
C PHE A 416 -2.77 0.24 12.28
N HIS A 417 -3.29 1.39 12.68
CA HIS A 417 -2.52 2.58 13.02
C HIS A 417 -2.89 3.02 14.43
N LEU A 418 -1.88 3.13 15.30
CA LEU A 418 -2.07 3.45 16.71
C LEU A 418 -1.04 4.49 17.16
N LYS A 419 -1.51 5.48 17.92
CA LYS A 419 -0.65 6.43 18.63
C LYS A 419 -1.17 6.71 20.02
N ALA A 420 -0.23 6.95 20.93
CA ALA A 420 -0.49 7.32 22.31
C ALA A 420 0.19 8.65 22.65
N SER A 421 -0.41 9.37 23.58
CA SER A 421 0.15 10.60 24.14
C SER A 421 -0.28 10.73 25.60
N VAL A 422 0.56 11.35 26.45
CA VAL A 422 0.29 11.48 27.89
C VAL A 422 0.31 12.95 28.31
N LYS A 423 -0.80 13.43 28.90
CA LYS A 423 -0.93 14.80 29.41
C LYS A 423 -1.29 14.75 30.90
N GLY A 424 -0.34 15.15 31.76
CA GLY A 424 -0.44 14.85 33.18
C GLY A 424 -0.31 13.33 33.38
N ASP A 425 -1.27 12.71 34.07
CA ASP A 425 -1.38 11.25 34.19
C ASP A 425 -2.43 10.64 33.25
N ARG A 426 -3.03 11.46 32.37
CA ARG A 426 -4.05 10.98 31.43
C ARG A 426 -3.44 10.46 30.14
N VAL A 427 -3.76 9.22 29.80
CA VAL A 427 -3.39 8.58 28.53
C VAL A 427 -4.43 8.93 27.46
N HIS A 428 -3.95 9.28 26.28
CA HIS A 428 -4.75 9.58 25.10
C HIS A 428 -4.34 8.63 23.97
N LEU A 429 -5.27 7.77 23.53
CA LEU A 429 -5.09 6.86 22.40
C LEU A 429 -5.91 7.33 21.21
N ILE A 430 -5.30 7.28 20.04
CA ILE A 430 -5.98 7.40 18.75
C ILE A 430 -5.62 6.19 17.90
N TYR A 431 -6.62 5.60 17.28
CA TYR A 431 -6.47 4.44 16.41
C TYR A 431 -7.57 4.38 15.37
N ASP A 432 -7.33 3.61 14.31
CA ASP A 432 -8.34 3.27 13.32
C ASP A 432 -9.14 2.02 13.73
N SER A 433 -10.35 1.90 13.18
CA SER A 433 -11.20 0.71 13.28
C SER A 433 -11.82 0.41 11.92
N VAL A 434 -11.81 -0.84 11.48
CA VAL A 434 -12.36 -1.27 10.20
C VAL A 434 -13.55 -2.19 10.42
N LYS A 435 -14.71 -1.83 9.85
CA LYS A 435 -15.96 -2.60 9.95
C LYS A 435 -16.37 -3.27 8.63
N GLY A 436 -15.56 -3.13 7.58
CA GLY A 436 -15.90 -3.67 6.27
C GLY A 436 -14.75 -3.62 5.29
N PHE A 437 -14.70 -4.66 4.45
CA PHE A 437 -13.77 -4.80 3.33
C PHE A 437 -14.55 -5.10 2.05
N ASP A 438 -14.00 -4.73 0.89
CA ASP A 438 -14.46 -5.26 -0.41
C ASP A 438 -13.80 -6.61 -0.71
N ALA A 439 -14.10 -7.19 -1.87
CA ALA A 439 -13.55 -8.48 -2.30
C ALA A 439 -12.01 -8.45 -2.45
N GLU A 440 -11.46 -7.27 -2.73
CA GLU A 440 -10.03 -7.00 -2.87
C GLU A 440 -9.35 -6.64 -1.53
N LYS A 441 -10.06 -6.74 -0.40
CA LYS A 441 -9.61 -6.39 0.96
C LYS A 441 -9.26 -4.91 1.15
N ASN A 442 -9.80 -4.01 0.34
CA ASN A 442 -9.74 -2.58 0.64
C ASN A 442 -10.74 -2.25 1.75
N VAL A 443 -10.33 -1.38 2.67
CA VAL A 443 -11.18 -0.89 3.77
C VAL A 443 -12.35 -0.10 3.19
N THR A 444 -13.57 -0.63 3.27
CA THR A 444 -14.78 0.05 2.77
C THR A 444 -15.52 0.83 3.83
N ARG A 445 -15.24 0.56 5.12
CA ARG A 445 -15.84 1.25 6.27
C ARG A 445 -14.82 1.38 7.38
N GLY A 446 -14.01 2.43 7.31
CA GLY A 446 -13.02 2.77 8.33
C GLY A 446 -13.48 3.93 9.22
N GLU A 447 -13.24 3.82 10.52
CA GLU A 447 -13.56 4.80 11.56
C GLU A 447 -12.27 5.26 12.26
N ILE A 448 -12.29 6.46 12.83
CA ILE A 448 -11.26 6.91 13.77
C ILE A 448 -11.81 6.87 15.18
N ARG A 449 -11.11 6.15 16.05
CA ARG A 449 -11.44 5.93 17.45
C ARG A 449 -10.47 6.69 18.34
N TYR A 450 -11.00 7.15 19.46
CA TYR A 450 -10.25 7.77 20.54
C TYR A 450 -10.62 7.07 21.83
N ALA A 451 -9.61 6.73 22.63
CA ALA A 451 -9.79 6.20 23.98
C ALA A 451 -8.91 6.95 24.97
N THR A 452 -9.40 7.15 26.19
CA THR A 452 -8.63 7.81 27.25
C THR A 452 -8.89 7.21 28.61
N ARG A 453 -7.89 7.27 29.49
CA ARG A 453 -8.01 6.88 30.89
C ARG A 453 -7.07 7.70 31.76
N SER A 454 -7.41 7.80 33.04
CA SER A 454 -6.64 8.59 34.03
C SER A 454 -5.86 7.75 35.03
N SER A 455 -5.99 6.42 34.99
CA SER A 455 -5.22 5.48 35.80
C SER A 455 -4.85 4.22 34.98
N ALA A 456 -4.07 3.31 35.55
CA ALA A 456 -3.79 1.99 35.01
C ALA A 456 -4.95 0.97 35.11
N SER A 457 -6.08 1.35 35.73
CA SER A 457 -7.28 0.52 35.78
C SER A 457 -7.83 0.28 34.37
N SER A 458 -8.20 -0.97 34.08
CA SER A 458 -8.88 -1.34 32.83
C SER A 458 -10.35 -0.92 32.80
N LEU A 459 -10.89 -0.41 33.92
CA LEU A 459 -12.29 0.04 34.03
C LEU A 459 -12.44 1.54 33.75
N ASP A 460 -11.33 2.28 33.64
CA ASP A 460 -11.31 3.74 33.56
C ASP A 460 -11.30 4.25 32.11
N TRP A 461 -11.54 3.38 31.14
CA TRP A 461 -11.54 3.73 29.73
C TRP A 461 -12.80 4.50 29.33
N GLU A 462 -12.58 5.63 28.66
CA GLU A 462 -13.61 6.42 27.99
C GLU A 462 -13.36 6.40 26.49
N TYR A 463 -14.40 6.11 25.69
CA TYR A 463 -14.31 5.96 24.24
C TYR A 463 -15.12 7.02 23.49
N ARG A 464 -14.62 7.43 22.32
CA ARG A 464 -15.30 8.34 21.40
C ARG A 464 -14.91 8.06 19.95
N ASN A 465 -15.85 8.19 19.02
CA ASN A 465 -15.54 8.26 17.59
C ASN A 465 -15.15 9.69 17.19
N LEU A 466 -14.01 9.83 16.50
CA LEU A 466 -13.56 11.12 15.95
C LEU A 466 -14.04 11.34 14.51
N ASP A 467 -14.18 10.26 13.74
CA ASP A 467 -14.65 10.31 12.36
C ASP A 467 -15.32 8.98 12.01
N LEU A 468 -16.39 9.07 11.24
CA LEU A 468 -17.22 7.94 10.82
C LEU A 468 -17.39 7.97 9.30
N PRO A 469 -17.58 6.80 8.66
CA PRO A 469 -18.03 6.74 7.28
C PRO A 469 -19.30 7.55 7.06
N SER A 470 -19.36 8.25 5.94
CA SER A 470 -20.51 9.05 5.50
C SER A 470 -20.54 9.11 3.97
N ASP A 471 -21.57 9.69 3.37
CA ASP A 471 -21.67 9.83 1.91
C ASP A 471 -20.46 10.56 1.27
N ARG A 472 -19.72 11.34 2.06
CA ARG A 472 -18.51 12.06 1.62
C ARG A 472 -17.19 11.41 2.05
N VAL A 473 -17.23 10.52 3.04
CA VAL A 473 -16.08 9.82 3.60
C VAL A 473 -16.36 8.34 3.47
N TYR A 474 -15.79 7.72 2.45
CA TYR A 474 -15.99 6.30 2.23
C TYR A 474 -15.24 5.48 3.29
N ALA A 475 -13.99 5.87 3.57
CA ALA A 475 -13.20 5.30 4.65
C ALA A 475 -12.33 6.36 5.34
N ALA A 476 -12.21 6.26 6.67
CA ALA A 476 -11.19 6.94 7.46
C ALA A 476 -10.18 5.91 7.99
N GLY A 477 -8.98 6.35 8.38
CA GLY A 477 -8.04 5.46 9.07
C GLY A 477 -6.96 4.83 8.20
N TYR A 478 -6.20 5.65 7.47
CA TYR A 478 -5.01 5.21 6.72
C TYR A 478 -3.67 5.50 7.43
N ASP A 479 -3.71 6.38 8.44
CA ASP A 479 -2.69 6.61 9.47
C ASP A 479 -3.29 7.59 10.49
N VAL A 480 -2.74 7.64 11.70
CA VAL A 480 -3.20 8.55 12.77
C VAL A 480 -2.01 9.24 13.45
N ALA A 481 -2.25 10.46 13.95
CA ALA A 481 -1.30 11.23 14.73
C ALA A 481 -1.97 11.88 15.95
N VAL A 482 -1.19 12.05 17.00
CA VAL A 482 -1.57 12.77 18.22
C VAL A 482 -0.40 13.61 18.70
N TYR A 483 -0.70 14.78 19.26
CA TYR A 483 0.31 15.68 19.82
C TYR A 483 -0.25 16.46 21.01
N ASN A 484 0.52 16.52 22.09
CA ASN A 484 0.18 17.36 23.23
C ASN A 484 0.71 18.77 23.02
N SER A 485 -0.18 19.68 22.65
CA SER A 485 0.11 21.10 22.57
C SER A 485 -0.15 21.80 23.91
N ALA A 486 0.32 23.05 24.02
CA ALA A 486 -0.02 23.90 25.16
C ALA A 486 -1.53 24.17 25.27
N LYS A 487 -2.27 24.12 24.15
CA LYS A 487 -3.72 24.39 24.10
C LYS A 487 -4.58 23.17 24.41
N GLY A 488 -4.04 21.96 24.24
CA GLY A 488 -4.85 20.75 24.25
C GLY A 488 -4.17 19.61 23.50
N VAL A 489 -4.82 18.46 23.50
CA VAL A 489 -4.44 17.34 22.65
C VAL A 489 -4.90 17.65 21.23
N GLU A 490 -3.99 17.60 20.27
CA GLU A 490 -4.29 17.70 18.86
C GLU A 490 -4.22 16.31 18.23
N VAL A 491 -5.11 16.05 17.29
CA VAL A 491 -5.23 14.77 16.58
C VAL A 491 -5.31 15.01 15.07
N GLY A 492 -4.83 14.05 14.28
CA GLY A 492 -4.94 14.09 12.83
C GLY A 492 -4.98 12.69 12.22
N TRP A 493 -5.61 12.58 11.05
CA TRP A 493 -5.80 11.31 10.34
C TRP A 493 -6.08 11.56 8.85
N PHE A 494 -6.00 10.50 8.06
CA PHE A 494 -6.39 10.55 6.65
C PHE A 494 -7.80 9.99 6.42
N THR A 495 -8.45 10.50 5.38
CA THR A 495 -9.73 10.00 4.87
C THR A 495 -9.69 9.85 3.35
N ALA A 496 -10.52 8.95 2.81
CA ALA A 496 -10.76 8.78 1.39
C ALA A 496 -12.21 9.10 1.05
N GLY A 497 -12.42 9.96 0.06
CA GLY A 497 -13.70 10.08 -0.64
C GLY A 497 -13.85 9.03 -1.75
N GLY A 498 -15.07 8.89 -2.28
CA GLY A 498 -15.37 7.87 -3.30
C GLY A 498 -14.61 8.03 -4.63
N ALA A 499 -14.08 9.21 -4.93
CA ALA A 499 -13.42 9.48 -6.22
C ALA A 499 -12.00 8.90 -6.34
N LEU A 500 -11.28 8.73 -5.22
CA LEU A 500 -9.90 8.25 -5.18
C LEU A 500 -9.75 6.95 -4.37
N PHE A 501 -10.87 6.37 -3.94
CA PHE A 501 -10.92 5.06 -3.30
C PHE A 501 -10.16 4.02 -4.15
N PRO A 502 -9.31 3.17 -3.54
CA PRO A 502 -9.12 2.97 -2.10
C PRO A 502 -8.05 3.87 -1.44
N ASN A 503 -7.52 4.87 -2.13
CA ASN A 503 -6.46 5.72 -1.60
C ASN A 503 -7.02 6.94 -0.83
N PRO A 504 -6.34 7.41 0.23
CA PRO A 504 -6.73 8.64 0.90
C PRO A 504 -6.53 9.84 -0.01
N ASP A 505 -7.41 10.83 0.13
CA ASP A 505 -7.39 12.07 -0.65
C ASP A 505 -7.37 13.33 0.23
N SER A 506 -7.63 13.16 1.53
CA SER A 506 -7.81 14.25 2.47
C SER A 506 -7.08 13.98 3.78
N LEU A 507 -6.47 15.02 4.32
CA LEU A 507 -5.87 15.08 5.65
C LEU A 507 -6.80 15.87 6.58
N LYS A 508 -7.25 15.24 7.66
CA LYS A 508 -8.06 15.88 8.70
C LYS A 508 -7.24 16.09 9.97
N TYR A 509 -7.54 17.19 10.67
CA TYR A 509 -6.97 17.45 11.99
C TYR A 509 -7.85 18.36 12.84
N GLN A 510 -7.73 18.23 14.17
CA GLN A 510 -8.43 19.06 15.14
C GLN A 510 -7.75 19.09 16.50
N GLU A 511 -8.08 20.08 17.32
CA GLU A 511 -7.98 19.94 18.77
C GLU A 511 -9.06 18.93 19.22
N LEU A 512 -8.73 18.09 20.19
CA LEU A 512 -9.57 16.97 20.61
C LEU A 512 -10.97 17.42 21.04
N ASP A 513 -11.09 18.56 21.72
CA ASP A 513 -12.38 19.08 22.22
C ASP A 513 -13.14 19.92 21.17
N SER A 514 -12.59 20.07 19.96
CA SER A 514 -13.29 20.72 18.84
C SER A 514 -14.36 19.80 18.24
N LEU A 515 -15.51 20.37 17.89
CA LEU A 515 -16.63 19.65 17.28
C LEU A 515 -16.40 19.31 15.79
N THR A 516 -15.58 20.09 15.09
CA THR A 516 -15.41 19.96 13.64
C THR A 516 -13.93 19.86 13.25
N PRO A 517 -13.52 18.80 12.55
CA PRO A 517 -12.17 18.72 12.00
C PRO A 517 -11.97 19.65 10.82
N LYS A 518 -10.78 20.24 10.73
CA LYS A 518 -10.30 20.86 9.49
C LYS A 518 -9.95 19.75 8.52
N SER A 519 -10.37 19.88 7.26
CA SER A 519 -10.12 18.90 6.20
C SER A 519 -9.39 19.56 5.04
N ILE A 520 -8.22 19.05 4.68
CA ILE A 520 -7.34 19.62 3.64
C ILE A 520 -7.06 18.56 2.57
N GLN A 521 -7.21 18.94 1.29
CA GLN A 521 -6.86 18.10 0.15
C GLN A 521 -5.57 18.61 -0.51
N PRO A 522 -4.44 17.89 -0.42
CA PRO A 522 -3.15 18.32 -0.99
C PRO A 522 -3.06 18.03 -2.50
N ASN A 523 -4.05 18.48 -3.28
CA ASN A 523 -4.27 18.06 -4.67
C ASN A 523 -3.06 18.26 -5.60
N SER A 524 -2.23 19.28 -5.35
CA SER A 524 -1.03 19.57 -6.15
C SER A 524 0.18 18.71 -5.79
N HIS A 525 0.18 18.05 -4.64
CA HIS A 525 1.33 17.30 -4.12
C HIS A 525 1.20 15.79 -4.30
N GLY A 526 0.03 15.33 -4.75
CA GLY A 526 -0.27 13.94 -5.02
C GLY A 526 -0.96 13.23 -3.87
N THR A 527 -1.05 11.92 -3.97
CA THR A 527 -1.85 11.10 -3.05
C THR A 527 -1.24 11.15 -1.64
N PRO A 528 -1.95 11.63 -0.59
CA PRO A 528 -1.44 11.55 0.77
C PRO A 528 -1.22 10.08 1.19
N ASN A 529 -0.28 9.83 2.09
CA ASN A 529 -0.04 8.49 2.65
C ASN A 529 0.68 8.60 4.01
N SER A 530 0.74 7.48 4.74
CA SER A 530 1.68 7.28 5.85
C SER A 530 3.08 7.74 5.44
N PRO A 531 3.81 8.47 6.30
CA PRO A 531 3.47 8.82 7.68
C PRO A 531 2.39 9.89 7.82
N ILE A 532 1.82 10.03 9.01
CA ILE A 532 1.32 11.31 9.52
C ILE A 532 2.00 11.63 10.86
N SER A 533 2.51 12.86 11.01
CA SER A 533 3.08 13.34 12.28
C SER A 533 2.70 14.80 12.50
N ILE A 534 2.20 15.13 13.69
CA ILE A 534 1.63 16.44 14.01
C ILE A 534 2.45 17.14 15.10
N ASP A 535 2.62 18.44 14.96
CA ASP A 535 3.06 19.32 16.06
C ASP A 535 2.25 20.62 16.06
N SER A 536 2.61 21.57 16.92
CA SER A 536 1.88 22.84 17.06
C SER A 536 1.84 23.72 15.80
N LYS A 537 2.69 23.48 14.80
CA LYS A 537 2.84 24.34 13.61
C LYS A 537 2.41 23.65 12.32
N SER A 538 2.66 22.35 12.19
CA SER A 538 2.53 21.67 10.91
C SER A 538 2.20 20.19 11.07
N ILE A 539 1.79 19.58 9.97
CA ILE A 539 1.58 18.14 9.85
C ILE A 539 2.52 17.62 8.77
N LEU A 540 3.39 16.67 9.11
CA LEU A 540 4.17 15.89 8.14
C LEU A 540 3.32 14.80 7.56
N PHE A 541 3.46 14.57 6.27
CA PHE A 541 2.86 13.42 5.61
C PHE A 541 3.60 12.99 4.36
N SER A 542 3.35 11.77 3.89
CA SER A 542 3.81 11.37 2.57
C SER A 542 2.87 11.86 1.47
N CYS A 543 3.42 12.34 0.35
CA CYS A 543 2.67 12.87 -0.79
C CYS A 543 3.19 12.27 -2.11
N GLU A 544 2.45 11.30 -2.67
CA GLU A 544 2.90 10.44 -3.77
C GLU A 544 4.27 9.78 -3.45
N LEU A 545 4.35 9.16 -2.26
CA LEU A 545 5.58 8.53 -1.74
C LEU A 545 6.78 9.48 -1.63
N ARG A 546 6.55 10.78 -1.46
CA ARG A 546 7.57 11.80 -1.12
C ARG A 546 7.24 12.43 0.22
N LEU A 547 8.04 13.39 0.71
CA LEU A 547 7.77 14.05 2.00
C LEU A 547 7.16 15.43 1.79
N CYS A 548 6.04 15.70 2.44
CA CYS A 548 5.38 17.00 2.47
C CYS A 548 5.08 17.46 3.90
N ALA A 549 4.82 18.76 4.05
CA ALA A 549 4.25 19.33 5.26
C ALA A 549 3.07 20.26 4.95
N LEU A 550 2.00 20.13 5.73
CA LEU A 550 0.92 21.08 5.79
C LEU A 550 1.20 22.10 6.91
N ASN A 551 1.19 23.39 6.60
CA ASN A 551 1.23 24.44 7.59
C ASN A 551 -0.19 24.74 8.12
N LYS A 552 -0.39 24.64 9.43
CA LYS A 552 -1.71 24.80 10.07
C LYS A 552 -2.24 26.24 10.06
N SER A 553 -1.38 27.24 9.91
CA SER A 553 -1.80 28.66 10.00
C SER A 553 -2.41 29.17 8.69
N ASN A 554 -1.92 28.69 7.54
CA ASN A 554 -2.37 29.13 6.22
C ASN A 554 -2.91 27.98 5.36
N ASN A 555 -2.94 26.75 5.89
CA ASN A 555 -3.38 25.53 5.21
C ASN A 555 -2.63 25.23 3.90
N LEU A 556 -1.41 25.75 3.73
CA LEU A 556 -0.59 25.47 2.56
C LEU A 556 0.26 24.22 2.76
N THR A 557 0.30 23.37 1.73
CA THR A 557 1.19 22.21 1.66
C THR A 557 2.48 22.60 0.94
N THR A 558 3.62 22.16 1.47
CA THR A 558 4.95 22.35 0.88
C THR A 558 5.71 21.03 0.79
N LEU A 559 6.47 20.84 -0.29
CA LEU A 559 7.40 19.74 -0.50
C LEU A 559 8.61 19.88 0.41
N ILE A 560 8.86 18.85 1.20
CA ILE A 560 10.07 18.73 2.02
C ILE A 560 11.17 18.01 1.25
N SER A 561 10.82 16.93 0.56
CA SER A 561 11.79 16.13 -0.19
C SER A 561 11.17 15.56 -1.45
N LYS A 562 11.91 15.61 -2.56
CA LYS A 562 11.57 14.87 -3.78
C LYS A 562 11.97 13.39 -3.75
N GLY A 563 12.75 12.98 -2.74
CA GLY A 563 13.18 11.58 -2.58
C GLY A 563 12.02 10.68 -2.15
N SER A 564 12.12 9.40 -2.51
CA SER A 564 11.09 8.41 -2.23
C SER A 564 11.06 7.98 -0.76
N ILE A 565 9.86 7.84 -0.21
CA ILE A 565 9.55 7.22 1.08
C ILE A 565 8.93 5.86 0.81
N GLN A 566 9.26 4.86 1.63
CA GLN A 566 8.62 3.56 1.55
C GLN A 566 7.15 3.65 1.97
N LYS A 567 6.25 2.92 1.30
CA LYS A 567 4.84 2.84 1.71
C LYS A 567 4.73 2.38 3.18
N GLY A 568 3.97 3.12 3.98
CA GLY A 568 3.84 2.87 5.43
C GLY A 568 5.04 3.36 6.26
N GLY A 569 6.03 4.02 5.65
CA GLY A 569 7.17 4.59 6.36
C GLY A 569 6.75 5.65 7.36
N LYS A 570 7.55 5.84 8.42
CA LYS A 570 7.28 6.81 9.49
C LYS A 570 8.20 8.04 9.42
N SER A 571 7.70 9.16 9.93
CA SER A 571 8.44 10.43 9.99
C SER A 571 8.04 11.19 11.24
N GLU A 572 8.94 12.02 11.75
CA GLU A 572 8.72 12.74 12.99
C GLU A 572 9.23 14.18 12.90
N TRP A 573 8.65 15.05 13.73
CA TRP A 573 9.25 16.35 14.05
C TRP A 573 10.25 16.19 15.20
N ILE A 574 11.46 16.73 15.03
CA ILE A 574 12.52 16.72 16.04
C ILE A 574 13.17 18.09 16.18
N THR A 575 13.57 18.43 17.41
CA THR A 575 14.34 19.64 17.69
C THR A 575 15.77 19.28 18.03
N VAL A 576 16.73 19.83 17.28
CA VAL A 576 18.16 19.64 17.50
C VAL A 576 18.79 21.03 17.64
N ASN A 577 19.49 21.30 18.74
CA ASN A 577 20.08 22.62 19.02
C ASN A 577 19.11 23.78 18.83
N LYS A 578 17.87 23.64 19.34
CA LYS A 578 16.78 24.64 19.22
C LYS A 578 16.28 24.89 17.78
N ILE A 579 16.74 24.10 16.80
CA ILE A 579 16.27 24.16 15.42
C ILE A 579 15.32 22.98 15.19
N ARG A 580 14.17 23.25 14.58
CA ARG A 580 13.16 22.26 14.20
C ARG A 580 13.52 21.61 12.87
N TYR A 581 13.45 20.29 12.82
CA TYR A 581 13.69 19.47 11.63
C TYR A 581 12.56 18.46 11.45
N ALA A 582 12.27 18.12 10.20
CA ALA A 582 11.60 16.84 9.91
C ALA A 582 12.67 15.75 9.83
N ILE A 583 12.36 14.55 10.30
CA ILE A 583 13.23 13.38 10.14
C ILE A 583 12.43 12.22 9.54
N ALA A 584 12.99 11.57 8.52
CA ALA A 584 12.35 10.46 7.82
C ALA A 584 13.38 9.57 7.12
N GLY A 585 12.97 8.33 6.84
CA GLY A 585 13.61 7.46 5.86
C GLY A 585 13.30 7.93 4.43
N VAL A 586 14.30 8.43 3.72
CA VAL A 586 14.15 8.95 2.35
C VAL A 586 15.23 8.36 1.45
N SER A 587 14.83 7.74 0.35
CA SER A 587 15.71 7.10 -0.62
C SER A 587 16.70 6.12 0.04
N GLY A 588 16.19 5.36 1.02
CA GLY A 588 16.94 4.34 1.75
C GLY A 588 17.95 4.88 2.77
N LYS A 589 17.76 6.11 3.25
CA LYS A 589 18.63 6.79 4.22
C LYS A 589 17.82 7.53 5.29
N LEU A 590 18.23 7.43 6.55
CA LEU A 590 17.70 8.30 7.61
C LEU A 590 18.22 9.72 7.42
N THR A 591 17.32 10.67 7.19
CA THR A 591 17.65 12.03 6.76
C THR A 591 16.89 13.08 7.57
N LEU A 592 17.58 14.15 7.96
CA LEU A 592 16.99 15.37 8.53
C LEU A 592 16.71 16.40 7.44
N PHE A 593 15.63 17.14 7.57
CA PHE A 593 15.24 18.22 6.68
C PHE A 593 14.95 19.51 7.44
N LYS A 594 15.48 20.62 6.94
CA LYS A 594 15.32 21.96 7.48
C LYS A 594 14.71 22.88 6.41
N SER A 595 13.59 23.51 6.76
CA SER A 595 12.92 24.54 5.96
C SER A 595 13.83 25.70 5.62
#